data_AF-A0A8K0JXL5-F1
#
_entry.id   AF-A0A8K0JXL5-F1
#
_cell.length_a   1.000
_cell.length_b   1.000
_cell.length_c   1.000
_cell.angle_alpha   90.00
_cell.angle_beta   90.00
_cell.angle_gamma   90.00
#
_symmetry.space_group_name_H-M   'P 1'
#
loop_
_entity.id
_entity.type
_entity.pdbx_description
1 polymer ?
#
loop_
_entity_poly.entity_id
_entity_poly.type
_entity_poly.pdbx_seq_one_letter_code
_entity_poly.pdbx_strand_id
1 'polypeptide(L)'
;MTFITVHSSTEDKTELETEEFYEELEDVFSLCRNYDMVTILAYRGPNCDSDHYLVRAAIVQRLSKTKETPKSTRKNWNIEKLNLKDRSDEYQMSIERKLFGYLENRNIDDKWNDLETIIKEAEEEEIGERRRERNSDWFEEVFNDAIRNKNQARGIQEAIEKNIKDYEE
;
A
#
# COMPACT_ATOMS: atom_id res chain seq x y z
N MET A 1 -2.31 -13.10 -3.17
CA MET A 1 -0.89 -13.29 -2.80
C MET A 1 -0.80 -12.97 -1.33
N THR A 2 -0.45 -13.96 -0.53
CA THR A 2 -0.36 -13.82 0.92
C THR A 2 1.10 -13.81 1.30
N PHE A 3 1.52 -12.83 2.09
CA PHE A 3 2.88 -12.75 2.62
C PHE A 3 2.84 -13.12 4.09
N ILE A 4 3.67 -14.07 4.48
CA ILE A 4 3.92 -14.43 5.87
C ILE A 4 5.34 -13.98 6.18
N THR A 5 5.49 -13.19 7.24
CA THR A 5 6.79 -12.74 7.73
C THR A 5 7.06 -13.47 9.03
N VAL A 6 8.17 -14.19 9.09
CA VAL A 6 8.58 -14.98 10.26
C VAL A 6 9.98 -14.54 10.65
N HIS A 7 10.23 -14.46 11.95
CA HIS A 7 11.56 -14.21 12.49
C HIS A 7 12.34 -15.52 12.48
N SER A 8 13.46 -15.55 11.76
CA SER A 8 14.42 -16.65 11.83
C SER A 8 15.46 -16.32 12.86
N SER A 9 15.76 -17.29 13.70
CA SER A 9 16.65 -17.07 14.81
C SER A 9 18.10 -16.76 14.38
N THR A 10 18.80 -16.11 15.30
CA THR A 10 20.03 -15.30 15.27
C THR A 10 21.25 -15.86 14.52
N GLU A 11 22.20 -14.96 14.21
CA GLU A 11 23.55 -15.25 13.67
C GLU A 11 24.38 -16.26 14.49
N ASP A 12 24.07 -16.40 15.79
CA ASP A 12 24.77 -17.28 16.73
C ASP A 12 24.19 -18.70 16.86
N LYS A 13 23.17 -19.03 16.06
CA LYS A 13 22.59 -20.37 16.08
C LYS A 13 23.42 -21.37 15.32
N THR A 14 23.42 -22.60 15.82
CA THR A 14 24.10 -23.71 15.16
C THR A 14 23.40 -24.06 13.84
N GLU A 15 24.13 -24.63 12.85
CA GLU A 15 23.54 -25.07 11.57
C GLU A 15 22.33 -25.99 11.80
N LEU A 16 22.37 -26.81 12.85
CA LEU A 16 21.31 -27.72 13.27
C LEU A 16 19.99 -27.00 13.62
N GLU A 17 20.05 -25.94 14.43
CA GLU A 17 18.84 -25.18 14.80
C GLU A 17 18.27 -24.39 13.63
N THR A 18 19.12 -24.06 12.65
CA THR A 18 18.70 -23.40 11.42
C THR A 18 17.96 -24.39 10.52
N GLU A 19 18.50 -25.60 10.35
CA GLU A 19 17.87 -26.69 9.62
C GLU A 19 16.52 -27.07 10.25
N GLU A 20 16.46 -27.27 11.57
CA GLU A 20 15.20 -27.55 12.30
C GLU A 20 14.13 -26.48 12.05
N PHE A 21 14.51 -25.20 12.08
CA PHE A 21 13.58 -24.10 11.80
C PHE A 21 13.05 -24.11 10.36
N TYR A 22 13.91 -24.41 9.37
CA TYR A 22 13.48 -24.51 7.98
C TYR A 22 12.60 -25.73 7.74
N GLU A 23 12.86 -26.86 8.42
CA GLU A 23 12.00 -28.04 8.42
C GLU A 23 10.61 -27.75 9.00
N GLU A 24 10.54 -27.08 10.16
CA GLU A 24 9.26 -26.66 10.75
C GLU A 24 8.46 -25.74 9.81
N LEU A 25 9.14 -24.81 9.14
CA LEU A 25 8.51 -23.94 8.15
C LEU A 25 7.99 -24.73 6.96
N GLU A 26 8.77 -25.68 6.43
CA GLU A 26 8.35 -26.54 5.33
C GLU A 26 7.14 -27.38 5.72
N ASP A 27 7.10 -27.93 6.93
CA ASP A 27 5.96 -28.68 7.47
C ASP A 27 4.70 -27.80 7.55
N VAL A 28 4.80 -26.57 8.06
CA VAL A 28 3.68 -25.62 8.10
C VAL A 28 3.18 -25.28 6.69
N PHE A 29 4.08 -25.12 5.72
CA PHE A 29 3.68 -24.89 4.33
C PHE A 29 3.05 -26.14 3.70
N SER A 30 3.52 -27.35 4.04
CA SER A 30 2.94 -28.61 3.56
C SER A 30 1.47 -28.77 3.99
N LEU A 31 1.12 -28.22 5.15
CA LEU A 31 -0.26 -28.18 5.66
C LEU A 31 -1.15 -27.16 4.93
N CYS A 32 -0.57 -26.21 4.20
CA CYS A 32 -1.32 -25.24 3.42
C CYS A 32 -1.93 -25.91 2.18
N ARG A 33 -3.21 -26.25 2.24
CA ARG A 33 -3.93 -26.88 1.12
C ARG A 33 -4.04 -25.90 -0.07
N ASN A 34 -3.67 -26.36 -1.27
CA ASN A 34 -3.86 -25.67 -2.56
C ASN A 34 -3.05 -24.37 -2.75
N TYR A 35 -1.72 -24.41 -2.58
CA TYR A 35 -0.83 -23.40 -3.17
C TYR A 35 -0.32 -23.85 -4.53
N ASP A 36 -0.15 -22.89 -5.45
CA ASP A 36 0.53 -23.14 -6.73
C ASP A 36 2.05 -22.97 -6.59
N MET A 37 2.47 -22.06 -5.71
CA MET A 37 3.88 -21.76 -5.48
C MET A 37 4.09 -21.19 -4.08
N VAL A 38 5.12 -21.68 -3.40
CA VAL A 38 5.67 -21.09 -2.18
C VAL A 38 7.07 -20.58 -2.52
N THR A 39 7.38 -19.34 -2.15
CA THR A 39 8.74 -18.79 -2.26
C THR A 39 9.17 -18.31 -0.89
N ILE A 40 10.23 -18.91 -0.35
CA ILE A 40 10.84 -18.52 0.92
C ILE A 40 12.10 -17.72 0.59
N LEU A 41 12.19 -16.48 1.08
CA LEU A 41 13.33 -15.61 0.90
C LEU A 41 13.84 -15.15 2.27
N ALA A 42 15.13 -15.35 2.52
CA ALA A 42 15.82 -14.65 3.60
C ALA A 42 15.94 -13.18 3.21
N TYR A 43 15.40 -12.30 4.04
CA TYR A 43 15.41 -10.86 3.84
C TYR A 43 16.47 -10.26 4.76
N ARG A 44 17.73 -10.25 4.30
CA ARG A 44 18.86 -9.63 5.01
C ARG A 44 18.89 -8.12 4.70
N GLY A 45 18.92 -7.28 5.73
CA GLY A 45 18.99 -5.82 5.59
C GLY A 45 17.84 -4.98 6.19
N PRO A 46 16.62 -5.49 6.46
CA PRO A 46 15.62 -4.74 7.21
C PRO A 46 16.10 -4.47 8.63
N ASN A 47 15.98 -3.23 9.09
CA ASN A 47 16.30 -2.83 10.45
C ASN A 47 15.12 -3.18 11.37
N CYS A 48 14.95 -4.48 11.67
CA CYS A 48 13.83 -5.00 12.45
C CYS A 48 13.97 -4.82 13.97
N ASP A 49 15.00 -4.09 14.45
CA ASP A 49 15.33 -3.93 15.89
C ASP A 49 15.21 -5.26 16.68
N SER A 50 15.50 -6.36 15.99
CA SER A 50 15.52 -7.71 16.51
C SER A 50 16.83 -8.32 16.03
N ASP A 51 17.42 -9.10 16.93
CA ASP A 51 18.55 -9.99 16.73
C ASP A 51 18.26 -11.09 15.68
N HIS A 52 17.03 -11.22 15.20
CA HIS A 52 16.59 -12.24 14.26
C HIS A 52 16.53 -11.75 12.81
N TYR A 53 16.99 -12.58 11.88
CA TYR A 53 16.85 -12.33 10.44
C TYR A 53 15.38 -12.44 10.03
N LEU A 54 14.93 -11.50 9.19
CA LEU A 54 13.57 -11.54 8.67
C LEU A 54 13.49 -12.57 7.54
N VAL A 55 12.67 -13.61 7.71
CA VAL A 55 12.33 -14.55 6.65
C VAL A 55 10.95 -14.21 6.11
N ARG A 56 10.87 -14.06 4.80
CA ARG A 56 9.63 -13.77 4.10
C ARG A 56 9.22 -14.98 3.27
N ALA A 57 8.07 -15.54 3.56
CA ALA A 57 7.43 -16.52 2.71
C ALA A 57 6.29 -15.87 1.92
N ALA A 58 6.29 -16.09 0.61
CA ALA A 58 5.22 -15.72 -0.29
C ALA A 58 4.47 -16.97 -0.71
N ILE A 59 3.19 -17.04 -0.35
CA ILE A 59 2.30 -18.11 -0.81
C ILE A 59 1.41 -17.55 -1.92
N VAL A 60 1.47 -18.19 -3.08
CA VAL A 60 0.57 -17.94 -4.21
C VAL A 60 -0.46 -19.05 -4.24
N GLN A 61 -1.70 -18.72 -3.89
CA GLN A 61 -2.85 -19.60 -4.03
C GLN A 61 -3.77 -19.07 -5.14
N ARG A 62 -4.07 -19.91 -6.14
CA ARG A 62 -5.16 -19.68 -7.08
C ARG A 62 -6.47 -20.12 -6.44
N LEU A 63 -7.05 -19.21 -5.68
CA LEU A 63 -8.45 -19.33 -5.31
C LEU A 63 -9.28 -19.15 -6.58
N SER A 64 -10.14 -20.12 -6.88
CA SER A 64 -11.19 -19.92 -7.87
C SER A 64 -12.06 -18.78 -7.39
N LYS A 65 -11.88 -17.59 -7.97
CA LYS A 65 -12.79 -16.49 -7.72
C LYS A 65 -14.13 -16.91 -8.31
N THR A 66 -15.17 -17.01 -7.48
CA THR A 66 -16.54 -16.86 -7.97
C THR A 66 -16.55 -15.62 -8.86
N LYS A 67 -17.27 -15.67 -9.99
CA LYS A 67 -17.41 -14.53 -10.91
C LYS A 67 -18.15 -13.41 -10.18
N GLU A 68 -17.46 -12.70 -9.29
CA GLU A 68 -17.92 -11.45 -8.76
C GLU A 68 -17.99 -10.53 -9.96
N THR A 69 -19.19 -10.05 -10.27
CA THR A 69 -19.32 -8.91 -11.16
C THR A 69 -18.42 -7.82 -10.58
N PRO A 70 -17.55 -7.18 -11.38
CA PRO A 70 -16.71 -6.12 -10.88
C PRO A 70 -17.66 -5.10 -10.22
N LYS A 71 -17.54 -4.95 -8.91
CA LYS A 71 -18.30 -3.91 -8.20
C LYS A 71 -17.89 -2.61 -8.85
N SER A 72 -18.84 -1.87 -9.40
CA SER A 72 -18.59 -0.52 -9.88
C SER A 72 -18.03 0.28 -8.71
N THR A 73 -16.72 0.46 -8.69
CA THR A 73 -16.05 1.25 -7.67
C THR A 73 -16.53 2.68 -7.87
N ARG A 74 -17.16 3.27 -6.85
CA ARG A 74 -17.50 4.69 -6.91
C ARG A 74 -16.23 5.47 -7.17
N LYS A 75 -16.25 6.34 -8.18
CA LYS A 75 -15.17 7.29 -8.43
C LYS A 75 -14.99 8.14 -7.17
N ASN A 76 -13.74 8.35 -6.78
CA ASN A 76 -13.42 9.22 -5.65
C ASN A 76 -13.04 10.58 -6.22
N TRP A 77 -13.93 11.56 -6.13
CA TRP A 77 -13.69 12.90 -6.66
C TRP A 77 -12.77 13.72 -5.74
N ASN A 78 -11.97 14.62 -6.32
CA ASN A 78 -11.03 15.45 -5.58
C ASN A 78 -11.69 16.68 -4.93
N ILE A 79 -12.47 16.46 -3.88
CA ILE A 79 -13.22 17.52 -3.15
C ILE A 79 -12.31 18.65 -2.64
N GLU A 80 -11.01 18.39 -2.41
CA GLU A 80 -10.06 19.42 -1.96
C GLU A 80 -9.90 20.56 -2.97
N LYS A 81 -10.10 20.30 -4.26
CA LYS A 81 -10.08 21.36 -5.29
C LYS A 81 -11.23 22.35 -5.15
N LEU A 82 -12.35 21.95 -4.55
CA LEU A 82 -13.48 22.86 -4.29
C LEU A 82 -13.23 23.81 -3.12
N ASN A 83 -12.18 23.61 -2.32
CA ASN A 83 -11.79 24.60 -1.30
C ASN A 83 -11.21 25.87 -1.93
N LEU A 84 -10.77 25.81 -3.20
CA LEU A 84 -10.35 26.98 -3.96
C LEU A 84 -11.61 27.70 -4.47
N LYS A 85 -11.79 28.95 -4.03
CA LYS A 85 -12.98 29.73 -4.37
C LYS A 85 -13.19 29.85 -5.89
N ASP A 86 -12.11 30.08 -6.64
CA ASP A 86 -12.15 30.17 -8.10
C ASP A 86 -12.68 28.89 -8.75
N ARG A 87 -12.27 27.72 -8.25
CA ARG A 87 -12.72 26.41 -8.77
C ARG A 87 -14.16 26.09 -8.39
N SER A 88 -14.60 26.53 -7.22
CA SER A 88 -16.00 26.43 -6.81
C SER A 88 -16.90 27.27 -7.72
N ASP A 89 -16.47 28.49 -8.05
CA ASP A 89 -17.22 29.40 -8.91
C ASP A 89 -17.27 28.87 -10.36
N GLU A 90 -16.15 28.35 -10.90
CA GLU A 90 -16.09 27.68 -12.20
C GLU A 90 -17.02 26.46 -12.27
N TYR A 91 -17.02 25.62 -11.22
CA TYR A 91 -17.90 24.46 -11.13
C TYR A 91 -19.38 24.87 -11.13
N GLN A 92 -19.76 25.86 -10.34
CA GLN A 92 -21.14 26.37 -10.32
C GLN A 92 -21.55 26.91 -11.68
N MET A 93 -20.71 27.72 -12.32
CA MET A 93 -20.96 28.25 -13.67
C MET A 93 -21.10 27.14 -14.71
N SER A 94 -20.35 26.04 -14.58
CA SER A 94 -20.43 24.90 -15.49
C SER A 94 -21.79 24.19 -15.38
N ILE A 95 -22.30 23.99 -14.15
CA ILE A 95 -23.61 23.38 -13.89
C ILE A 95 -24.72 24.30 -14.39
N GLU A 96 -24.69 25.58 -14.03
CA GLU A 96 -25.72 26.54 -14.42
C GLU A 96 -25.82 26.64 -15.96
N ARG A 97 -24.70 26.64 -16.67
CA ARG A 97 -24.67 26.63 -18.14
C ARG A 97 -25.27 25.36 -18.73
N LYS A 98 -24.92 24.20 -18.20
CA LYS A 98 -25.44 22.91 -18.65
C LYS A 98 -26.94 22.77 -18.34
N LEU A 99 -27.40 23.34 -17.22
CA LEU A 99 -28.80 23.34 -16.80
C LEU A 99 -29.65 24.35 -17.59
N PHE A 100 -29.10 25.50 -17.99
CA PHE A 100 -29.81 26.52 -18.76
C PHE A 100 -30.21 26.03 -20.17
N GLY A 101 -29.47 25.07 -20.74
CA GLY A 101 -29.81 24.42 -22.00
C GLY A 101 -30.95 23.38 -21.92
N TYR A 102 -31.51 23.17 -20.73
CA TYR A 102 -32.44 22.08 -20.47
C TYR A 102 -33.89 22.46 -20.81
N LEU A 103 -34.45 21.85 -21.87
CA LEU A 103 -35.85 22.00 -22.28
C LEU A 103 -36.75 21.07 -21.44
N GLU A 104 -37.69 21.64 -20.69
CA GLU A 104 -38.44 21.04 -19.56
C GLU A 104 -39.36 19.82 -19.83
N ASN A 105 -39.30 19.16 -20.98
CA ASN A 105 -40.38 18.27 -21.44
C ASN A 105 -40.06 16.75 -21.37
N ARG A 106 -39.66 16.24 -20.19
CA ARG A 106 -39.41 14.79 -19.96
C ARG A 106 -40.01 14.24 -18.65
N ASN A 107 -40.05 12.91 -18.52
CA ASN A 107 -40.43 12.18 -17.30
C ASN A 107 -39.45 12.47 -16.15
N ILE A 108 -39.90 12.33 -14.89
CA ILE A 108 -39.13 12.56 -13.67
C ILE A 108 -37.84 11.71 -13.64
N ASP A 109 -37.93 10.44 -14.04
CA ASP A 109 -36.77 9.54 -14.09
C ASP A 109 -35.70 10.04 -15.09
N ASP A 110 -36.14 10.55 -16.24
CA ASP A 110 -35.24 11.09 -17.26
C ASP A 110 -34.60 12.40 -16.79
N LYS A 111 -35.36 13.24 -16.07
CA LYS A 111 -34.82 14.47 -15.44
C LYS A 111 -33.73 14.13 -14.44
N TRP A 112 -33.94 13.09 -13.63
CA TRP A 112 -32.96 12.67 -12.63
C TRP A 112 -31.68 12.13 -13.28
N ASN A 113 -31.82 11.27 -14.29
CA ASN A 113 -30.68 10.73 -15.02
C ASN A 113 -29.87 11.82 -15.75
N ASP A 114 -30.57 12.81 -16.31
CA ASP A 114 -29.92 13.94 -16.97
C ASP A 114 -29.17 14.83 -15.96
N LEU A 115 -29.78 15.11 -14.80
CA LEU A 115 -29.10 15.83 -13.71
C LEU A 115 -27.87 15.09 -13.21
N GLU A 116 -27.99 13.78 -12.98
CA GLU A 116 -26.88 12.93 -12.57
C GLU A 116 -25.74 12.96 -13.61
N THR A 117 -26.08 12.98 -14.90
CA THR A 117 -25.11 13.06 -15.99
C THR A 117 -24.42 14.42 -16.03
N ILE A 118 -25.18 15.52 -15.93
CA ILE A 118 -24.64 16.89 -15.91
C ILE A 118 -23.67 17.07 -14.75
N ILE A 119 -24.05 16.58 -13.55
CA ILE A 119 -23.20 16.67 -12.36
C ILE A 119 -21.92 15.87 -12.57
N LYS A 120 -22.00 14.61 -13.03
CA LYS A 120 -20.81 13.79 -13.28
C LYS A 120 -19.89 14.39 -14.34
N GLU A 121 -20.44 15.00 -15.38
CA GLU A 121 -19.64 15.67 -16.43
C GLU A 121 -18.96 16.93 -15.89
N ALA A 122 -19.66 17.75 -15.10
CA ALA A 122 -19.08 18.91 -14.45
C ALA A 122 -18.00 18.52 -13.42
N GLU A 123 -18.23 17.43 -12.68
CA GLU A 123 -17.27 16.86 -11.72
C GLU A 123 -16.00 16.37 -12.42
N GLU A 124 -16.12 15.69 -13.57
CA GLU A 124 -14.98 15.22 -14.35
C GLU A 124 -14.17 16.38 -14.95
N GLU A 125 -14.86 17.42 -15.44
CA GLU A 125 -14.25 18.58 -16.11
C GLU A 125 -13.45 19.47 -15.13
N GLU A 126 -14.01 19.77 -13.96
CA GLU A 126 -13.42 20.73 -13.03
C GLU A 126 -12.62 20.09 -11.88
N ILE A 127 -13.15 19.01 -11.30
CA ILE A 127 -12.61 18.43 -10.07
C ILE A 127 -11.69 17.24 -10.41
N GLY A 128 -12.14 16.36 -11.28
CA GLY A 128 -11.44 15.13 -11.64
C GLY A 128 -11.24 14.18 -10.46
N GLU A 129 -10.61 13.04 -10.74
CA GLU A 129 -10.46 11.96 -9.76
C GLU A 129 -9.33 12.22 -8.75
N ARG A 130 -9.59 11.93 -7.47
CA ARG A 130 -8.58 11.88 -6.41
C ARG A 130 -7.72 10.65 -6.61
N ARG A 131 -6.43 10.86 -6.91
CA ARG A 131 -5.44 9.79 -6.91
C ARG A 131 -5.26 9.27 -5.49
N ARG A 132 -5.20 7.94 -5.35
CA ARG A 132 -4.79 7.32 -4.09
C ARG A 132 -3.30 7.51 -3.93
N GLU A 133 -2.91 8.28 -2.94
CA GLU A 133 -1.53 8.32 -2.47
C GLU A 133 -1.27 7.07 -1.63
N ARG A 134 -0.23 6.32 -2.00
CA ARG A 134 0.30 5.26 -1.16
C ARG A 134 1.13 5.96 -0.09
N ASN A 135 0.55 6.08 1.10
CA ASN A 135 1.14 6.63 2.33
C ASN A 135 0.79 8.09 2.56
N SER A 136 0.40 8.37 3.80
CA SER A 136 -0.04 9.67 4.27
C SER A 136 1.12 10.39 4.93
N ASP A 137 1.15 11.71 4.78
CA ASP A 137 2.14 12.66 5.32
C ASP A 137 2.58 12.42 6.77
N TRP A 138 1.71 11.87 7.62
CA TRP A 138 2.04 11.59 9.03
C TRP A 138 3.15 10.54 9.20
N PHE A 139 3.37 9.70 8.19
CA PHE A 139 4.37 8.64 8.23
C PHE A 139 5.74 9.07 7.69
N GLU A 140 5.85 10.21 6.99
CA GLU A 140 7.08 10.50 6.24
C GLU A 140 8.08 11.37 7.02
N GLU A 141 7.71 12.51 7.58
CA GLU A 141 8.74 13.46 8.04
C GLU A 141 9.46 13.01 9.33
N VAL A 142 8.71 12.85 10.44
CA VAL A 142 9.29 12.48 11.74
C VAL A 142 9.89 11.06 11.72
N PHE A 143 9.29 10.15 10.95
CA PHE A 143 9.75 8.78 10.88
C PHE A 143 10.99 8.63 9.99
N ASN A 144 11.05 9.32 8.83
CA ASN A 144 12.25 9.27 8.00
C ASN A 144 13.46 9.88 8.72
N ASP A 145 13.27 10.97 9.47
CA ASP A 145 14.33 11.55 10.30
C ASP A 145 14.76 10.61 11.42
N ALA A 146 13.82 9.93 12.08
CA ALA A 146 14.14 8.92 13.10
C ALA A 146 14.89 7.72 12.50
N ILE A 147 14.47 7.19 11.34
CA ILE A 147 15.17 6.11 10.63
C ILE A 147 16.58 6.56 10.24
N ARG A 148 16.71 7.77 9.69
CA ARG A 148 17.98 8.32 9.26
C ARG A 148 18.96 8.45 10.42
N ASN A 149 18.52 9.02 11.55
CA ASN A 149 19.33 9.12 12.76
C ASN A 149 19.74 7.74 13.30
N LYS A 150 18.81 6.78 13.31
CA LYS A 150 19.10 5.39 13.72
C LYS A 150 20.15 4.72 12.82
N ASN A 151 20.01 4.86 11.50
CA ASN A 151 20.95 4.26 10.54
C ASN A 151 22.34 4.91 10.62
N GLN A 152 22.43 6.22 10.87
CA GLN A 152 23.72 6.90 11.09
C GLN A 152 24.42 6.41 12.35
N ALA A 153 23.69 6.26 13.47
CA ALA A 153 24.26 5.72 14.70
C ALA A 153 24.79 4.30 14.51
N ARG A 154 24.07 3.45 13.76
CA ARG A 154 24.51 2.09 13.46
C ARG A 154 25.78 2.05 12.60
N GLY A 155 25.86 2.89 11.56
CA GLY A 155 27.07 2.97 10.73
C GLY A 155 28.32 3.39 11.54
N ILE A 156 28.14 4.22 12.57
CA ILE A 156 29.22 4.58 13.50
C ILE A 156 29.59 3.37 14.38
N GLN A 157 28.61 2.63 14.89
CA GLN A 157 28.84 1.43 15.70
C GLN A 157 29.61 0.35 14.92
N GLU A 158 29.16 0.05 13.69
CA GLU A 158 29.82 -0.90 12.79
C GLU A 158 31.28 -0.48 12.51
N ALA A 159 31.53 0.82 12.36
CA ALA A 159 32.89 1.35 12.17
C ALA A 159 33.77 1.22 13.42
N ILE A 160 33.19 1.37 14.62
CA ILE A 160 33.90 1.18 15.90
C ILE A 160 34.24 -0.30 16.09
N GLU A 161 33.28 -1.20 15.88
CA GLU A 161 33.48 -2.65 16.00
C GLU A 161 34.55 -3.16 15.03
N LYS A 162 34.53 -2.67 13.79
CA LYS A 162 35.57 -2.98 12.81
C LYS A 162 36.95 -2.50 13.26
N ASN A 163 37.05 -1.25 13.75
CA ASN A 163 38.32 -0.75 14.27
C ASN A 163 38.84 -1.59 15.44
N ILE A 164 37.98 -1.96 16.40
CA ILE A 164 38.36 -2.82 17.54
C ILE A 164 38.92 -4.16 17.04
N LYS A 165 38.23 -4.79 16.08
CA LYS A 165 38.67 -6.06 15.49
C LYS A 165 40.01 -5.92 14.76
N ASP A 166 40.22 -4.83 14.03
CA ASP A 166 41.48 -4.52 13.34
C ASP A 166 42.65 -4.23 14.32
N TYR A 167 42.37 -3.92 15.60
CA TYR A 167 43.39 -3.76 16.66
C TYR A 167 43.68 -5.04 17.45
N GLU A 168 42.80 -6.04 17.39
CA GLU A 168 42.93 -7.33 18.08
C GLU A 168 43.62 -8.41 17.22
N GLU A 169 43.82 -8.16 15.91
CA GLU A 169 44.70 -8.91 14.99
C GLU A 169 46.14 -8.37 14.97
#